data_AF-A0A2A5M309-F1
#
_entry.id   AF-A0A2A5M309-F1
#
_cell.length_a   1.000
_cell.length_b   1.000
_cell.length_c   1.000
_cell.angle_alpha   90.00
_cell.angle_beta   90.00
_cell.angle_gamma   90.00
#
_symmetry.space_group_name_H-M   'P 1'
#
loop_
_entity.id
_entity.type
_entity.pdbx_description
1 polymer ?
#
loop_
_entity_poly.entity_id
_entity_poly.type
_entity_poly.pdbx_seq_one_letter_code
_entity_poly.pdbx_strand_id
1 'polypeptide(L)' 'AWLIIAIMGTLGTIYQIHVTKAYGIAKQAGVVAGVSYLDVVFSMIVGIILGDNLPSTMVFLGIIGIIFGGLILVKNKGKK' A
#
# COMPACT_ATOMS: atom_id res chain seq x y z
N ALA A 1 13.91 -21.44 7.63
CA ALA A 1 14.34 -20.04 7.40
C ALA A 1 14.52 -19.76 5.90
N TRP A 2 15.46 -20.41 5.21
CA TRP A 2 15.77 -20.14 3.80
C TRP A 2 14.61 -20.28 2.82
N LEU A 3 13.74 -21.27 2.99
CA LEU A 3 12.59 -21.50 2.11
C LEU A 3 11.54 -20.39 2.22
N ILE A 4 11.33 -19.84 3.42
CA ILE A 4 10.42 -18.71 3.65
C ILE A 4 10.97 -17.44 2.98
N ILE A 5 12.28 -17.21 3.10
CA ILE A 5 12.96 -16.07 2.45
C ILE A 5 12.84 -16.17 0.92
N ALA A 6 13.02 -17.36 0.35
CA ALA A 6 12.88 -17.59 -1.09
C ALA A 6 11.46 -17.30 -1.59
N ILE A 7 10.44 -17.75 -0.84
CA ILE A 7 9.03 -17.48 -1.15
C ILE A 7 8.72 -15.98 -1.04
N MET A 8 9.12 -15.33 0.06
CA MET A 8 8.94 -13.88 0.25
C MET A 8 9.61 -13.07 -0.86
N GLY A 9 10.84 -13.43 -1.25
CA GLY A 9 11.58 -12.77 -2.32
C GLY A 9 10.89 -12.91 -3.68
N THR A 10 10.36 -14.10 -3.98
CA THR A 10 9.65 -14.35 -5.24
C THR A 10 8.33 -13.58 -5.29
N LEU A 11 7.52 -13.63 -4.23
CA LEU A 11 6.27 -12.89 -4.13
C LEU A 11 6.49 -11.37 -4.18
N GLY A 12 7.51 -10.87 -3.46
CA GLY A 12 7.89 -9.46 -3.48
C GLY A 12 8.33 -9.00 -4.87
N THR A 13 9.08 -9.83 -5.60
CA THR A 13 9.49 -9.53 -6.98
C THR A 13 8.28 -9.46 -7.91
N ILE A 14 7.34 -10.40 -7.80
CA ILE A 14 6.10 -10.39 -8.59
C ILE A 14 5.30 -9.12 -8.28
N TYR A 15 5.10 -8.78 -7.01
CA TYR A 15 4.42 -7.54 -6.60
C TYR A 15 5.11 -6.30 -7.22
N GLN A 16 6.43 -6.21 -7.12
CA GLN A 16 7.19 -5.07 -7.63
C GLN A 16 7.05 -4.90 -9.15
N ILE A 17 7.03 -6.00 -9.91
CA ILE A 17 6.82 -5.96 -11.37
C ILE A 17 5.43 -5.41 -11.69
N HIS A 18 4.39 -5.84 -10.98
CA HIS A 18 3.01 -5.38 -11.21
C HIS A 18 2.83 -3.91 -10.85
N VAL A 19 3.40 -3.46 -9.73
CA VAL A 19 3.38 -2.04 -9.34
C VAL A 19 4.09 -1.18 -10.38
N THR A 20 5.26 -1.59 -10.85
CA THR A 20 6.02 -0.84 -11.86
C THR A 20 5.27 -0.77 -13.19
N LYS A 21 4.62 -1.87 -13.62
CA LYS A 21 3.72 -1.87 -14.78
C LYS A 21 2.51 -0.96 -14.57
N ALA A 22 1.92 -0.94 -13.37
CA ALA A 22 0.82 -0.05 -13.04
C ALA A 22 1.24 1.42 -13.18
N TYR A 23 2.45 1.79 -12.71
CA TYR A 23 3.02 3.13 -12.91
C TYR A 23 3.24 3.46 -14.39
N GLY A 24 3.63 2.50 -15.22
CA GLY A 24 3.83 2.72 -16.66
C GLY A 24 2.53 2.85 -17.48
N ILE A 25 1.46 2.18 -17.07
CA ILE A 25 0.17 2.18 -17.79
C ILE A 25 -0.74 3.31 -17.29
N ALA A 26 -0.70 3.61 -15.99
CA ALA A 26 -1.51 4.68 -15.44
C ALA A 26 -0.98 6.02 -15.98
N LYS A 27 -1.81 6.69 -16.79
CA LYS A 27 -1.49 8.00 -17.41
C LYS A 27 -0.95 9.06 -16.45
N GLN A 28 -1.14 8.93 -15.14
CA GLN A 28 -0.43 9.76 -14.16
C GLN A 28 -0.14 8.95 -12.88
N ALA A 29 1.13 8.97 -12.46
CA ALA A 29 1.70 8.26 -11.32
C ALA A 29 0.94 8.47 -9.98
N GLY A 30 0.23 9.60 -9.83
CA GLY A 30 -0.51 9.92 -8.61
C GLY A 30 -1.65 8.96 -8.25
N VAL A 31 -2.28 8.28 -9.22
CA VAL A 31 -3.32 7.27 -8.90
C VAL A 31 -2.68 5.99 -8.37
N VAL A 32 -1.57 5.55 -8.95
CA VAL A 32 -0.88 4.34 -8.50
C VAL A 32 -0.30 4.55 -7.11
N ALA A 33 0.28 5.73 -6.84
CA ALA A 33 0.72 6.11 -5.50
C ALA A 33 -0.46 6.14 -4.50
N GLY A 34 -1.62 6.67 -4.91
CA GLY A 34 -2.84 6.66 -4.12
C GLY A 34 -3.30 5.25 -3.73
N VAL A 35 -3.17 4.29 -4.66
CA VAL A 35 -3.51 2.87 -4.42
C VAL A 35 -2.47 2.19 -3.54
N SER A 36 -1.18 2.47 -3.71
CA SER A 36 -0.11 1.93 -2.85
C SER A 36 -0.21 2.36 -1.39
N TYR A 37 -0.94 3.44 -1.08
CA TYR A 37 -1.26 3.80 0.31
C TYR A 37 -2.19 2.79 1.00
N LEU A 38 -2.99 2.03 0.24
CA LEU A 38 -3.79 0.94 0.80
C LEU A 38 -2.91 -0.20 1.32
N ASP A 39 -1.69 -0.36 0.80
CA ASP A 39 -0.76 -1.38 1.27
C ASP A 39 -0.41 -1.17 2.76
N VAL A 40 -0.38 0.07 3.24
CA VAL A 40 -0.20 0.40 4.66
C VAL A 40 -1.36 -0.14 5.49
N VAL A 41 -2.59 0.01 5.01
CA VAL A 41 -3.80 -0.48 5.70
C VAL A 41 -3.83 -2.00 5.72
N PHE A 42 -3.56 -2.65 4.58
CA PHE A 42 -3.52 -4.11 4.49
C PHE A 42 -2.39 -4.71 5.33
N SER A 43 -1.19 -4.12 5.28
CA SER A 43 -0.05 -4.56 6.09
C SER A 43 -0.36 -4.47 7.58
N MET A 44 -1.11 -3.46 8.02
CA MET A 44 -1.52 -3.34 9.41
C MET A 44 -2.50 -4.41 9.83
N ILE A 45 -3.54 -4.66 9.02
CA ILE A 45 -4.53 -5.71 9.30
C ILE A 45 -3.83 -7.07 9.41
N VAL A 46 -2.94 -7.36 8.46
CA VAL A 46 -2.14 -8.59 8.45
C VAL A 46 -1.24 -8.64 9.69
N GLY A 47 -0.54 -7.56 10.05
CA GLY A 47 0.28 -7.47 11.25
C GLY A 47 -0.50 -7.81 12.52
N ILE A 48 -1.68 -7.22 12.70
CA ILE A 48 -2.55 -7.49 13.86
C ILE A 48 -2.98 -8.97 13.90
N ILE A 49 -3.29 -9.58 12.75
CA ILE A 49 -3.62 -11.01 12.67
C ILE A 49 -2.42 -11.88 13.05
N LEU A 50 -1.20 -11.46 12.71
CA LEU A 50 0.05 -12.14 13.10
C LEU A 50 0.46 -11.90 14.57
N GLY A 51 -0.26 -11.04 15.30
CA GLY A 51 -0.03 -10.76 16.71
C GLY A 51 0.75 -9.48 17.00
N ASP A 52 0.90 -8.56 16.04
CA ASP A 52 1.41 -7.22 16.33
C ASP A 52 0.46 -6.47 17.27
N ASN A 53 1.05 -5.59 18.08
CA ASN A 53 0.30 -4.70 18.95
C ASN A 53 -0.60 -3.76 18.13
N LEU A 54 -1.77 -3.46 18.68
CA LEU A 54 -2.66 -2.46 18.09
C LEU A 54 -1.93 -1.12 17.91
N PRO A 55 -2.15 -0.42 16.79
CA PRO A 55 -1.51 0.86 16.52
C PRO A 55 -1.82 1.86 17.64
N SER A 56 -0.80 2.60 18.09
CA SER A 56 -1.00 3.69 19.04
C SER A 56 -1.85 4.80 18.42
N THR A 57 -2.46 5.65 19.25
CA THR A 57 -3.32 6.76 18.81
C THR A 57 -2.66 7.65 17.75
N MET A 58 -1.33 7.84 17.83
CA MET A 58 -0.56 8.60 16.84
C MET A 58 -0.46 7.89 15.50
N VAL A 59 -0.21 6.57 15.50
CA VAL A 59 -0.17 5.76 14.27
C VAL A 59 -1.55 5.74 13.62
N PHE A 60 -2.61 5.63 14.43
CA PHE A 60 -3.98 5.64 13.93
C PHE A 60 -4.33 6.94 13.19
N LEU A 61 -3.94 8.10 13.74
CA LEU A 61 -4.08 9.39 13.06
C LEU A 61 -3.27 9.46 11.75
N GLY A 62 -2.08 8.87 11.73
CA GLY A 62 -1.25 8.77 10.53
C GLY A 62 -1.93 7.97 9.41
N ILE A 63 -2.52 6.81 9.71
CA ILE A 63 -3.27 6.00 8.74
C ILE A 63 -4.43 6.78 8.16
N ILE A 64 -5.19 7.49 9.02
CA ILE A 64 -6.30 8.33 8.58
C ILE A 64 -5.79 9.38 7.57
N GLY A 65 -4.66 10.03 7.86
CA GLY A 65 -4.02 10.98 6.95
C GLY A 65 -3.62 10.35 5.60
N ILE A 66 -3.07 9.14 5.63
CA ILE A 66 -2.70 8.37 4.42
C ILE A 66 -3.94 8.04 3.58
N ILE A 67 -5.03 7.60 4.21
CA ILE A 67 -6.31 7.31 3.53
C ILE A 67 -6.89 8.58 2.90
N PHE A 68 -6.94 9.70 3.63
CA PHE A 68 -7.42 10.97 3.09
C PHE A 68 -6.54 11.48 1.94
N GLY A 69 -5.21 11.36 2.06
CA GLY A 69 -4.27 11.70 1.00
C GLY A 69 -4.51 10.88 -0.28
N GLY A 70 -4.70 9.57 -0.14
CA GLY A 70 -5.08 8.68 -1.25
C GLY A 70 -6.42 9.07 -1.89
N LEU A 71 -7.46 9.33 -1.08
CA LEU A 71 -8.78 9.74 -1.57
C LEU A 71 -8.74 11.07 -2.33
N ILE A 72 -7.99 12.07 -1.85
CA ILE A 72 -7.83 13.36 -2.53
C ILE A 72 -7.14 13.17 -3.89
N LEU A 73 -6.06 12.38 -3.93
CA LEU A 73 -5.30 12.10 -5.16
C LEU A 73 -6.15 11.39 -6.22
N VAL A 74 -7.00 10.45 -5.80
CA VAL A 74 -7.92 9.74 -6.69
C VAL A 74 -9.08 10.64 -7.13
N LYS A 75 -9.70 11.38 -6.20
CA LYS A 75 -10.86 12.26 -6.48
C LYS A 75 -10.53 13.42 -7.40
N ASN A 76 -9.32 13.99 -7.31
CA ASN A 76 -8.89 15.10 -8.17
C ASN A 76 -8.79 14.70 -9.66
N LYS A 77 -8.81 13.39 -9.98
CA LYS A 77 -8.85 12.89 -11.35
C LYS A 77 -10.24 12.67 -11.92
N GLY A 78 -11.27 12.52 -11.09
CA GLY A 78 -12.65 12.44 -11.57
C GLY A 78 -13.19 13.77 -12.13
N LYS A 79 -12.38 14.84 -12.11
CA LYS A 79 -12.74 16.21 -12.49
C LYS A 79 -11.94 16.78 -13.68
N LYS A 80 -11.24 15.96 -14.45
CA LYS A 80 -10.66 16.38 -15.74
C LYS A 80 -11.29 15.62 -16.89
#